data_AF-A0AAV1VJU0-F1
#
_entry.id   AF-A0AAV1VJU0-F1
#
_cell.length_a   1.000
_cell.length_b   1.000
_cell.length_c   1.000
_cell.angle_alpha   90.00
_cell.angle_beta   90.00
_cell.angle_gamma   90.00
#
_symmetry.space_group_name_H-M   'P 1'
#
loop_
_entity.id
_entity.type
_entity.pdbx_description
1 polymer ?
#
loop_
_entity_poly.entity_id
_entity_poly.type
_entity_poly.pdbx_seq_one_letter_code
_entity_poly.pdbx_strand_id
1 'polypeptide(L)'
;MANRLWLKEKFASFKYAASSMSGHVMEMEDLVMKMKRANCGPSEEDVCAVLLRSLPSSFESLVQAFRMSVASFSFSDLVSKLIAEEVRQNEAARVEDATALYAGKRKGKQYPKKQQVRRAKGPSGTCYNCGKVGHYARDCRSGRGPRE
;
A
#
# COMPACT_ATOMS: atom_id res chain seq x y z
N MET A 1 42.07 20.02 12.38
CA MET A 1 41.66 20.41 11.01
C MET A 1 41.14 19.16 10.30
N ALA A 2 39.97 19.23 9.66
CA ALA A 2 39.48 18.11 8.87
C ALA A 2 40.27 18.01 7.56
N ASN A 3 40.73 16.81 7.19
CA ASN A 3 41.47 16.60 5.96
C ASN A 3 40.54 16.83 4.75
N ARG A 4 40.93 17.75 3.86
CA ARG A 4 40.17 18.11 2.65
C ARG A 4 39.88 16.89 1.76
N LEU A 5 40.82 15.96 1.68
CA LEU A 5 40.67 14.73 0.90
C LEU A 5 39.58 13.82 1.48
N TRP A 6 39.62 13.61 2.80
CA TRP A 6 38.63 12.80 3.51
C TRP A 6 37.22 13.38 3.42
N LEU A 7 37.08 14.72 3.50
CA LEU A 7 35.78 15.39 3.35
C LEU A 7 35.19 15.19 1.95
N LYS A 8 36.02 15.32 0.90
CA LYS A 8 35.61 15.08 -0.49
C LYS A 8 35.21 13.63 -0.72
N GLU A 9 35.97 12.69 -0.19
CA GLU A 9 35.66 11.27 -0.27
C GLU A 9 34.34 10.95 0.44
N LYS A 10 34.15 11.47 1.66
CA LYS A 10 32.91 11.29 2.41
C LYS A 10 31.68 11.90 1.72
N PHE A 11 31.86 13.05 1.06
CA PHE A 11 30.81 13.67 0.25
C PHE A 11 30.48 12.82 -0.98
N ALA A 12 31.48 12.31 -1.68
CA ALA A 12 31.30 11.41 -2.83
C ALA A 12 30.71 10.04 -2.44
N SER A 13 30.94 9.56 -1.22
CA SER A 13 30.39 8.31 -0.70
C SER A 13 29.14 8.51 0.17
N PHE A 14 28.57 9.73 0.19
CA PHE A 14 27.38 10.02 1.00
C PHE A 14 26.20 9.16 0.55
N LYS A 15 25.49 8.58 1.51
CA LYS A 15 24.39 7.63 1.33
C LYS A 15 23.30 7.93 2.34
N TYR A 16 22.06 7.60 1.99
CA TYR A 16 20.91 7.69 2.88
C TYR A 16 21.08 6.74 4.08
N ALA A 17 21.28 7.32 5.26
CA ALA A 17 21.42 6.60 6.52
C ALA A 17 20.43 7.07 7.60
N ALA A 18 19.73 8.19 7.35
CA ALA A 18 18.78 8.76 8.29
C ALA A 18 17.44 8.02 8.28
N SER A 19 16.68 8.16 9.37
CA SER A 19 15.31 7.64 9.49
C SER A 19 14.27 8.53 8.80
N SER A 20 14.66 9.71 8.29
CA SER A 20 13.80 10.65 7.56
C SER A 20 14.60 11.47 6.55
N MET A 21 13.91 11.96 5.50
CA MET A 21 14.52 12.81 4.47
C MET A 21 15.08 14.10 5.07
N SER A 22 14.39 14.70 6.03
CA SER A 22 14.88 15.89 6.73
C SER A 22 16.19 15.64 7.47
N GLY A 23 16.34 14.48 8.12
CA GLY A 23 17.60 14.10 8.76
C GLY A 23 18.74 13.94 7.75
N HIS A 24 18.45 13.31 6.61
CA HIS A 24 19.42 13.14 5.52
C HIS A 24 19.90 14.47 4.94
N VAL A 25 18.99 15.43 4.76
CA VAL A 25 19.31 16.79 4.29
C VAL A 25 20.15 17.54 5.32
N MET A 26 19.82 17.48 6.61
CA MET A 26 20.62 18.11 7.67
C MET A 26 22.06 17.56 7.73
N GLU A 27 22.23 16.25 7.61
CA GLU A 27 23.56 15.63 7.57
C GLU A 27 24.37 16.09 6.35
N MET A 28 23.73 16.24 5.19
CA MET A 28 24.34 16.80 3.98
C MET A 28 24.78 18.25 4.21
N GLU A 29 23.90 19.10 4.77
CA GLU A 29 24.19 20.50 5.05
C GLU A 29 25.37 20.67 6.02
N ASP A 30 25.43 19.87 7.07
CA ASP A 30 26.56 19.85 8.02
C ASP A 30 27.86 19.43 7.34
N LEU A 31 27.82 18.43 6.45
CA LEU A 31 28.98 18.01 5.66
C LEU A 31 29.47 19.14 4.73
N VAL A 32 28.55 19.83 4.06
CA VAL A 32 28.85 21.00 3.21
C VAL A 32 29.42 22.14 4.06
N MET A 33 28.89 22.39 5.26
CA MET A 33 29.41 23.40 6.18
C MET A 33 30.85 23.10 6.61
N LYS A 34 31.16 21.83 6.93
CA LYS A 34 32.52 21.36 7.23
C LYS A 34 33.47 21.53 6.04
N MET A 35 33.00 21.28 4.82
CA MET A 35 33.76 21.50 3.58
C MET A 35 34.04 22.99 3.31
N LYS A 36 33.06 23.87 3.55
CA LYS A 36 33.23 25.33 3.45
C LYS A 36 34.29 25.83 4.43
N ARG A 37 34.27 25.37 5.69
CA ARG A 37 35.31 25.69 6.69
C ARG A 37 36.72 25.21 6.30
N ALA A 38 36.83 24.15 5.49
CA ALA A 38 38.09 23.60 5.01
C ALA A 38 38.54 24.17 3.64
N ASN A 39 37.89 25.24 3.16
CA ASN A 39 38.18 25.90 1.88
C ASN A 39 38.05 24.95 0.67
N CYS A 40 37.09 24.04 0.71
CA CYS A 40 36.77 23.10 -0.38
C CYS A 40 35.25 22.93 -0.54
N GLY A 41 34.51 24.05 -0.56
CA GLY A 41 33.06 24.03 -0.74
C GLY A 41 32.66 23.42 -2.10
N PRO A 42 31.73 22.45 -2.14
CA PRO A 42 31.16 21.94 -3.39
C PRO A 42 30.22 22.97 -4.04
N SER A 43 30.01 22.86 -5.36
CA SER A 43 28.99 23.65 -6.07
C SER A 43 27.59 23.17 -5.65
N GLU A 44 26.57 24.03 -5.76
CA GLU A 44 25.19 23.62 -5.50
C GLU A 44 24.74 22.46 -6.39
N GLU A 45 25.17 22.46 -7.65
CA GLU A 45 24.92 21.36 -8.60
C GLU A 45 25.53 20.04 -8.10
N ASP A 46 26.75 20.08 -7.55
CA ASP A 46 27.41 18.91 -6.98
C ASP A 46 26.65 18.39 -5.75
N VAL A 47 26.17 19.30 -4.89
CA VAL A 47 25.35 18.95 -3.72
C VAL A 47 24.05 18.30 -4.15
N CYS A 48 23.36 18.86 -5.15
CA CYS A 48 22.14 18.28 -5.70
C CYS A 48 22.39 16.91 -6.33
N ALA A 49 23.46 16.76 -7.12
CA ALA A 49 23.82 15.48 -7.75
C ALA A 49 24.16 14.41 -6.71
N VAL A 50 24.93 14.77 -5.68
CA VAL A 50 25.26 13.87 -4.58
C VAL A 50 24.02 13.50 -3.77
N LEU A 51 23.14 14.46 -3.47
CA LEU A 51 21.88 14.20 -2.79
C LEU A 51 21.03 13.20 -3.58
N LEU A 52 20.84 13.44 -4.88
CA LEU A 52 20.10 12.55 -5.77
C LEU A 52 20.71 11.13 -5.84
N ARG A 53 22.04 11.02 -5.89
CA ARG A 53 22.74 9.72 -5.90
C ARG A 53 22.67 8.98 -4.56
N SER A 54 22.56 9.71 -3.46
CA SER A 54 22.57 9.13 -2.11
C SER A 54 21.24 8.49 -1.70
N LEU A 55 20.15 8.80 -2.40
CA LEU A 55 18.79 8.35 -2.10
C LEU A 55 18.63 6.83 -2.26
N PRO A 56 17.73 6.20 -1.48
CA PRO A 56 17.46 4.77 -1.60
C PRO A 56 16.54 4.46 -2.80
N SER A 57 16.44 3.18 -3.16
CA SER A 57 15.70 2.70 -4.34
C SER A 57 14.24 3.15 -4.40
N SER A 58 13.61 3.40 -3.25
CA SER A 58 12.23 3.89 -3.17
C SER A 58 12.04 5.26 -3.82
N PHE A 59 13.10 6.07 -3.93
CA PHE A 59 13.04 7.40 -4.55
C PHE A 59 13.52 7.40 -6.01
N GLU A 60 13.86 6.25 -6.60
CA GLU A 60 14.39 6.15 -7.98
C GLU A 60 13.46 6.78 -9.02
N SER A 61 12.14 6.60 -8.88
CA SER A 61 11.15 7.22 -9.78
C SER A 61 11.25 8.75 -9.77
N LEU A 62 11.46 9.34 -8.59
CA LEU A 62 11.66 10.78 -8.44
C LEU A 62 13.02 11.17 -9.00
N VAL A 63 14.09 10.45 -8.66
CA VAL A 63 15.45 10.70 -9.18
C VAL A 63 15.47 10.68 -10.70
N GLN A 64 14.77 9.74 -11.33
CA GLN A 64 14.66 9.65 -12.78
C GLN A 64 13.88 10.82 -13.36
N ALA A 65 12.79 11.25 -12.73
CA ALA A 65 12.05 12.44 -13.14
C ALA A 65 12.92 13.70 -13.10
N PHE A 66 13.77 13.84 -12.10
CA PHE A 66 14.75 14.93 -12.02
C PHE A 66 15.83 14.83 -13.11
N ARG A 67 16.39 13.64 -13.36
CA ARG A 67 17.40 13.42 -14.41
C ARG A 67 16.87 13.71 -15.81
N MET A 68 15.61 13.37 -16.06
CA MET A 68 14.96 13.62 -17.36
C MET A 68 14.51 15.07 -17.53
N SER A 69 14.46 15.83 -16.44
CA SER A 69 14.09 17.23 -16.51
C SER A 69 15.31 18.08 -16.84
N VAL A 70 15.16 18.92 -17.86
CA VAL A 70 16.18 19.88 -18.31
C VAL A 70 16.18 21.18 -17.49
N ALA A 71 15.35 21.27 -16.46
CA ALA A 71 15.26 22.47 -15.62
C ALA A 71 16.44 22.54 -14.66
N SER A 72 17.06 23.70 -14.54
CA SER A 72 17.98 24.02 -13.46
C SER A 72 17.20 23.97 -12.14
N PHE A 73 17.70 23.24 -11.14
CA PHE A 73 17.06 23.15 -9.83
C PHE A 73 17.95 23.77 -8.78
N SER A 74 17.35 24.56 -7.88
CA SER A 74 18.01 24.97 -6.65
C SER A 74 18.01 23.84 -5.63
N PHE A 75 18.97 23.86 -4.71
CA PHE A 75 18.99 22.91 -3.58
C PHE A 75 17.68 22.95 -2.79
N SER A 76 17.10 24.15 -2.59
CA SER A 76 15.82 24.33 -1.91
C SER A 76 14.65 23.66 -2.64
N ASP A 77 14.60 23.75 -3.97
CA ASP A 77 13.54 23.12 -4.77
C ASP A 77 13.66 21.60 -4.74
N LEU A 78 14.89 21.08 -4.81
CA LEU A 78 15.17 19.66 -4.71
C LEU A 78 14.72 19.10 -3.36
N VAL A 79 15.11 19.76 -2.25
CA VAL A 79 14.69 19.37 -0.90
C VAL A 79 13.16 19.43 -0.76
N SER A 80 12.52 20.49 -1.25
CA SER A 80 11.07 20.64 -1.18
C SER A 80 10.33 19.49 -1.89
N LYS A 81 10.80 19.12 -3.09
CA LYS A 81 10.23 18.00 -3.86
C LYS A 81 10.52 16.65 -3.21
N LEU A 82 11.68 16.48 -2.57
CA LEU A 82 12.02 15.25 -1.84
C LEU A 82 11.14 15.05 -0.60
N ILE A 83 10.89 16.12 0.16
CA ILE A 83 9.98 16.07 1.31
C ILE A 83 8.56 15.78 0.85
N ALA A 84 8.10 16.42 -0.22
CA ALA A 84 6.78 16.14 -0.79
C ALA A 84 6.63 14.68 -1.24
N GLU A 85 7.69 14.09 -1.81
CA GLU A 85 7.70 12.67 -2.17
C GLU A 85 7.69 11.76 -0.93
N GLU A 86 8.44 12.08 0.12
CA GLU A 86 8.42 11.30 1.38
C GLU A 86 7.01 11.25 1.99
N VAL A 87 6.28 12.38 1.97
CA VAL A 87 4.88 12.43 2.41
C VAL A 87 3.99 11.53 1.56
N ARG A 88 4.12 11.58 0.23
CA ARG A 88 3.38 10.70 -0.69
C ARG A 88 3.66 9.22 -0.43
N GLN A 89 4.92 8.85 -0.20
CA GLN A 89 5.30 7.46 0.08
C GLN A 89 4.70 6.98 1.41
N ASN A 90 4.70 7.82 2.43
CA ASN A 90 4.07 7.49 3.71
C ASN A 90 2.55 7.35 3.60
N GLU A 91 1.88 8.24 2.84
CA GLU A 91 0.44 8.12 2.58
C GLU A 91 0.11 6.85 1.78
N ALA A 92 0.90 6.53 0.76
CA ALA A 92 0.73 5.30 -0.03
C ALA A 92 0.85 4.05 0.86
N ALA A 93 1.87 3.99 1.73
CA ALA A 93 2.04 2.89 2.68
C ALA A 93 0.84 2.76 3.64
N ARG A 94 0.30 3.89 4.14
CA ARG A 94 -0.89 3.88 5.02
C ARG A 94 -2.15 3.40 4.30
N VAL A 95 -2.32 3.76 3.02
CA VAL A 95 -3.45 3.31 2.20
C VAL A 95 -3.33 1.81 1.89
N GLU A 96 -2.13 1.31 1.61
CA GLU A 96 -1.86 -0.13 1.42
C GLU A 96 -2.16 -0.93 2.68
N ASP A 97 -1.68 -0.50 3.86
CA ASP A 97 -2.02 -1.12 5.15
C ASP A 97 -3.52 -1.12 5.42
N ALA A 98 -4.20 0.01 5.18
CA ALA A 98 -5.64 0.11 5.34
C ALA A 98 -6.38 -0.84 4.38
N THR A 99 -6.00 -0.91 3.10
CA THR A 99 -6.62 -1.82 2.13
C THR A 99 -6.34 -3.29 2.43
N ALA A 100 -5.15 -3.64 2.91
CA ALA A 100 -4.83 -4.98 3.40
C ALA A 100 -5.72 -5.39 4.59
N LEU A 101 -5.97 -4.46 5.53
CA LEU A 101 -6.91 -4.62 6.64
C LEU A 101 -8.36 -4.88 6.16
N TYR A 102 -8.80 -4.23 5.08
CA TYR A 102 -10.12 -4.49 4.49
C TYR A 102 -10.17 -5.80 3.69
N ALA A 103 -9.07 -6.21 3.05
CA ALA A 103 -8.97 -7.49 2.33
C ALA A 103 -9.04 -8.71 3.27
N GLY A 104 -8.48 -8.59 4.49
CA GLY A 104 -8.56 -9.61 5.55
C GLY A 104 -9.95 -9.78 6.16
N LYS A 105 -10.90 -8.86 5.88
CA LYS A 105 -12.26 -8.90 6.42
C LYS A 105 -13.28 -9.46 5.43
N ARG A 106 -12.88 -10.41 4.58
CA ARG A 106 -13.83 -11.39 4.04
C ARG A 106 -14.16 -12.44 5.11
N LYS A 107 -14.79 -12.00 6.22
CA LYS A 107 -15.74 -12.90 6.90
C LYS A 107 -16.83 -13.14 5.87
N GLY A 108 -16.72 -14.26 5.16
CA GLY A 108 -17.80 -14.75 4.34
C GLY A 108 -19.08 -14.65 5.17
N LYS A 109 -20.06 -13.93 4.64
CA LYS A 109 -21.45 -14.15 5.04
C LYS A 109 -21.75 -15.59 4.65
N GLN A 110 -21.36 -16.52 5.51
CA GLN A 110 -21.89 -17.86 5.50
C GLN A 110 -23.34 -17.67 5.96
N TYR A 111 -24.22 -17.46 4.98
CA TYR A 111 -25.64 -17.71 5.17
C TYR A 111 -25.75 -19.03 5.93
N PRO A 112 -26.49 -19.09 7.06
CA PRO A 112 -26.73 -20.36 7.70
C PRO A 112 -27.46 -21.22 6.67
N LYS A 113 -26.73 -22.20 6.12
CA LYS A 113 -27.31 -23.27 5.32
C LYS A 113 -28.30 -23.91 6.28
N LYS A 114 -29.59 -23.62 6.14
CA LYS A 114 -30.66 -24.32 6.86
C LYS A 114 -30.46 -25.80 6.56
N GLN A 115 -29.79 -26.48 7.47
CA GLN A 115 -29.83 -27.92 7.56
C GLN A 115 -31.30 -28.22 7.73
N GLN A 116 -31.92 -28.67 6.65
CA GLN A 116 -33.20 -29.36 6.72
C GLN A 116 -32.96 -30.57 7.59
N VAL A 117 -33.08 -30.38 8.91
CA VAL A 117 -33.38 -31.45 9.83
C VAL A 117 -34.69 -31.99 9.31
N ARG A 118 -34.61 -33.10 8.59
CA ARG A 118 -35.75 -33.90 8.18
C ARG A 118 -36.43 -34.34 9.47
N ARG A 119 -37.33 -33.50 9.97
CA ARG A 119 -38.36 -33.91 10.92
C ARG A 119 -39.14 -34.98 10.17
N ALA A 120 -38.87 -36.24 10.54
CA ALA A 120 -39.75 -37.35 10.28
C ALA A 120 -41.10 -37.01 10.92
N LYS A 121 -41.94 -36.33 10.16
CA LYS A 121 -43.35 -36.18 10.46
C LYS A 121 -44.03 -36.44 9.14
N GLY A 122 -44.44 -37.70 8.98
CA GLY A 122 -45.30 -38.10 7.87
C GLY A 122 -46.51 -37.16 7.78
N PRO A 123 -47.11 -37.02 6.59
CA PRO A 123 -48.19 -36.08 6.36
C PRO A 123 -49.37 -36.38 7.29
N SER A 124 -49.51 -35.55 8.33
CA SER A 124 -50.59 -35.59 9.31
C SER A 124 -51.86 -34.92 8.78
N GLY A 125 -52.13 -35.09 7.48
CA GLY A 125 -53.26 -34.46 6.78
C GLY A 125 -53.75 -35.31 5.61
N THR A 126 -55.00 -35.11 5.23
CA THR A 126 -55.60 -35.70 4.04
C THR A 126 -54.96 -35.12 2.78
N CYS A 127 -54.66 -35.98 1.80
CA CYS A 127 -54.14 -35.56 0.52
C CYS A 127 -55.16 -34.67 -0.20
N TYR A 128 -54.77 -33.46 -0.59
CA TYR A 128 -55.65 -32.52 -1.30
C TYR A 128 -56.03 -32.95 -2.74
N ASN A 129 -55.47 -34.05 -3.25
CA ASN A 129 -55.80 -34.59 -4.57
C ASN A 129 -56.83 -35.74 -4.48
N CYS A 130 -56.66 -36.68 -3.54
CA CYS A 130 -57.52 -37.87 -3.43
C CYS A 130 -58.27 -37.99 -2.09
N GLY A 131 -58.10 -37.03 -1.17
CA GLY A 131 -58.70 -37.04 0.16
C GLY A 131 -58.10 -38.05 1.15
N LYS A 132 -57.19 -38.94 0.73
CA LYS A 132 -56.63 -39.99 1.60
C LYS A 132 -55.45 -39.48 2.43
N VAL A 133 -55.38 -39.86 3.71
CA VAL A 133 -54.26 -39.52 4.61
C VAL A 133 -53.00 -40.33 4.29
N GLY A 134 -51.84 -39.86 4.77
CA GLY A 134 -50.58 -40.63 4.71
C GLY A 134 -49.68 -40.33 3.51
N HIS A 135 -50.07 -39.44 2.60
CA HIS A 135 -49.20 -38.89 1.56
C HIS A 135 -49.56 -37.43 1.22
N TYR A 136 -48.62 -36.67 0.66
CA TYR A 136 -48.90 -35.32 0.14
C TYR A 136 -49.46 -35.39 -1.29
N ALA A 137 -50.17 -34.34 -1.74
CA ALA A 137 -50.73 -34.26 -3.10
C ALA A 137 -49.69 -34.45 -4.22
N ARG A 138 -48.42 -34.09 -3.96
CA ARG A 138 -47.27 -34.30 -4.86
C ARG A 138 -46.84 -35.77 -4.99
N ASP A 139 -47.13 -36.59 -3.99
CA ASP A 139 -46.77 -38.01 -3.92
C ASP A 139 -48.00 -38.92 -4.18
N CYS A 140 -49.10 -38.34 -4.66
CA CYS A 140 -50.36 -39.03 -4.94
C CYS A 140 -50.22 -39.92 -6.18
N ARG A 141 -50.29 -41.24 -5.98
CA ARG A 141 -50.21 -42.23 -7.07
C ARG A 141 -51.51 -42.35 -7.88
N SER A 142 -52.61 -41.80 -7.36
CA SER A 142 -53.82 -41.59 -8.14
C SER A 142 -53.57 -40.40 -9.08
N GLY A 143 -53.43 -40.65 -10.38
CA GLY A 143 -53.42 -39.58 -11.38
C GLY A 143 -54.62 -38.66 -11.17
N ARG A 144 -54.42 -37.34 -11.35
CA ARG A 144 -55.37 -36.26 -11.00
C ARG A 144 -56.82 -36.73 -11.17
N GLY A 145 -57.52 -36.92 -10.04
CA GLY A 145 -58.95 -37.23 -10.07
C GLY A 145 -59.74 -36.05 -10.66
N PRO A 146 -60.91 -36.30 -11.28
CA PRO A 146 -61.67 -35.24 -11.92
C PRO A 146 -62.12 -34.22 -10.88
N ARG A 147 -62.03 -32.94 -11.24
CA ARG A 147 -62.68 -31.86 -10.50
C ARG A 147 -64.18 -31.97 -10.75
N GLU A 148 -64.94 -32.26 -9.70
CA GLU A 148 -66.36 -31.88 -9.60
C GLU A 148 -66.47 -30.60 -8.77
#